data_AF-A0A5B9AKT5-F1
#
_entry.id   AF-A0A5B9AKT5-F1
#
_cell.length_a   1.000
_cell.length_b   1.000
_cell.length_c   1.000
_cell.angle_alpha   90.00
_cell.angle_beta   90.00
_cell.angle_gamma   90.00
#
_symmetry.space_group_name_H-M   'P 1'
#
loop_
_entity.id
_entity.type
_entity.pdbx_description
1 polymer ?
#
loop_
_entity_poly.entity_id
_entity_poly.type
_entity_poly.pdbx_seq_one_letter_code
_entity_poly.pdbx_strand_id
1 'polypeptide(L)'
;MKITVLGCGALGQLWLTALCKQGHEVQGWLRVPQPYCSVNLVETDGSIFNESLTANDPDFLATSDLLLVTLKAWQVSDAVKSLASTLPVTTPILLIHNGMGTIEELQNIQQPLLMGTTTHAARRDGNVIIHVANGITHIGPARQQDGDYSYLADILQTVLPDVAWHNNIRAELWRKLAVNCVINPLTAIWNCPNGELRHHPQEIMQICEEVAAVIEREGHHTSAEDLRDYVMQVIDATAENISSMLQDIRALRHTEIDYINGFLLRRARAHGIAVPENTRLFEMVKRKESEYERIGTGLPRPGSEETEAVTTIDLLVRGGIKVTTASVASDGNLAITCSRGVKLLADAPLVEVADGEYDVIVLPGGIKGAECFRDSTLLVETVKQFHRSGRIVAAICAAPATVLVPHDIFPIGNMTGFPTLKDKIPAEQWQDKRVVWDARVKLLTSQGPGTAIDFGLKIIDLLVGREKAHEVASQLVMAAGIYNYYE
;
A
#
# COMPACT_ATOMS: atom_id res chain seq x y z
N MET A 1 -1.04 23.32 -24.04
CA MET A 1 -1.89 22.59 -23.09
C MET A 1 -1.34 22.80 -21.70
N LYS A 2 -2.22 22.74 -20.71
CA LYS A 2 -1.92 22.78 -19.28
C LYS A 2 -1.97 21.36 -18.72
N ILE A 3 -0.86 20.83 -18.23
CA ILE A 3 -0.72 19.39 -17.93
C ILE A 3 -0.24 19.20 -16.48
N THR A 4 -0.98 18.42 -15.70
CA THR A 4 -0.53 17.97 -14.39
C THR A 4 0.09 16.58 -14.53
N VAL A 5 1.35 16.42 -14.10
CA VAL A 5 2.05 15.13 -14.09
C VAL A 5 2.04 14.53 -12.69
N LEU A 6 1.22 13.51 -12.49
CA LEU A 6 1.10 12.77 -11.24
C LEU A 6 2.22 11.74 -11.10
N GLY A 7 3.17 12.03 -10.20
CA GLY A 7 4.32 11.17 -9.91
C GLY A 7 5.62 11.65 -10.55
N CYS A 8 6.37 12.50 -9.86
CA CYS A 8 7.66 13.05 -10.31
C CYS A 8 8.86 12.08 -10.14
N GLY A 9 8.66 10.80 -10.47
CA GLY A 9 9.70 9.77 -10.55
C GLY A 9 10.51 9.86 -11.85
N ALA A 10 11.19 8.78 -12.24
CA ALA A 10 12.00 8.77 -13.47
C ALA A 10 11.16 9.05 -14.73
N LEU A 11 10.05 8.33 -14.90
CA LEU A 11 9.18 8.53 -16.06
C LEU A 11 8.46 9.88 -16.02
N GLY A 12 7.99 10.33 -14.86
CA GLY A 12 7.34 11.63 -14.72
C GLY A 12 8.28 12.80 -15.01
N GLN A 13 9.54 12.73 -14.58
CA GLN A 13 10.55 13.74 -14.93
C GLN A 13 10.89 13.74 -16.42
N LEU A 14 10.93 12.57 -17.07
CA LEU A 14 11.08 12.48 -18.53
C LEU A 14 9.97 13.24 -19.25
N TRP A 15 8.71 12.99 -18.87
CA TRP A 15 7.57 13.70 -19.45
C TRP A 15 7.57 15.20 -19.11
N LEU A 16 7.85 15.58 -17.86
CA LEU A 16 7.94 16.99 -17.46
C LEU A 16 9.01 17.74 -18.29
N THR A 17 10.20 17.17 -18.45
CA THR A 17 11.26 17.74 -19.28
C THR A 17 10.82 17.90 -20.73
N ALA A 18 10.27 16.86 -21.33
CA ALA A 18 9.82 16.88 -22.73
C ALA A 18 8.70 17.92 -22.94
N LEU A 19 7.72 17.98 -22.04
CA LEU A 19 6.61 18.93 -22.09
C LEU A 19 7.09 20.38 -21.93
N CYS A 20 8.01 20.63 -20.99
CA CYS A 20 8.63 21.95 -20.82
C CYS A 20 9.36 22.41 -22.08
N LYS A 21 10.09 21.51 -22.75
CA LYS A 21 10.83 21.85 -23.98
C LYS A 21 9.92 22.28 -25.13
N GLN A 22 8.69 21.78 -25.18
CA GLN A 22 7.67 22.20 -26.16
C GLN A 22 6.83 23.41 -25.71
N GLY A 23 7.16 24.03 -24.58
CA GLY A 23 6.48 25.23 -24.08
C GLY A 23 5.07 24.97 -23.54
N HIS A 24 4.76 23.74 -23.11
CA HIS A 24 3.52 23.47 -22.39
C HIS A 24 3.59 23.99 -20.95
N GLU A 25 2.44 24.43 -20.43
CA GLU A 25 2.32 24.76 -19.01
C GLU A 25 2.21 23.46 -18.22
N VAL A 26 3.12 23.23 -17.28
CA VAL A 26 3.17 21.99 -16.51
C VAL A 26 3.28 22.21 -15.01
N GLN A 27 2.73 21.26 -14.26
CA GLN A 27 3.04 21.08 -12.85
C GLN A 27 3.31 19.61 -12.52
N GLY A 28 4.09 19.36 -11.47
CA GLY A 28 4.19 18.05 -10.84
C GLY A 28 3.12 17.84 -9.77
N TRP A 29 2.81 16.58 -9.45
CA TRP A 29 2.02 16.24 -8.27
C TRP A 29 2.73 15.18 -7.44
N LEU A 30 3.15 15.56 -6.24
CA LEU A 30 3.92 14.71 -5.32
C LEU A 30 3.01 14.12 -4.25
N ARG A 31 3.38 12.91 -3.76
CA ARG A 31 2.71 12.26 -2.64
C ARG A 31 2.87 13.02 -1.33
N VAL A 32 4.08 13.56 -1.08
CA VAL A 32 4.33 14.49 0.02
C VAL A 32 4.27 15.88 -0.59
N PRO A 33 3.23 16.68 -0.30
CA PRO A 33 3.04 17.97 -0.95
C PRO A 33 4.25 18.88 -0.74
N GLN A 34 4.74 19.44 -1.84
CA GLN A 34 5.75 20.49 -1.88
C GLN A 34 5.33 21.49 -2.96
N PRO A 35 5.63 22.79 -2.81
CA PRO A 35 5.24 23.80 -3.79
C PRO A 35 5.96 23.66 -5.14
N TYR A 36 7.07 22.92 -5.17
CA TYR A 36 7.86 22.69 -6.37
C TYR A 36 8.33 21.24 -6.46
N CYS A 37 8.51 20.75 -7.68
CA CYS A 37 9.24 19.52 -7.96
C CYS A 37 10.54 19.83 -8.71
N SER A 38 11.66 19.39 -8.16
CA SER A 38 12.96 19.49 -8.84
C SER A 38 13.05 18.42 -9.92
N VAL A 39 13.21 18.87 -11.17
CA VAL A 39 13.47 18.02 -12.33
C VAL A 39 14.95 18.10 -12.64
N ASN A 40 15.62 16.96 -12.69
CA ASN A 40 17.03 16.88 -13.06
C ASN A 40 17.21 15.67 -13.97
N LEU A 41 17.28 15.92 -15.27
CA LEU A 41 17.30 14.89 -16.29
C LEU A 41 18.48 15.04 -17.22
N VAL A 42 19.20 13.94 -17.44
CA VAL A 42 20.24 13.78 -18.45
C VAL A 42 19.60 13.08 -19.66
N GLU A 43 19.63 13.72 -20.81
CA GLU A 43 19.11 13.19 -22.07
C GLU A 43 20.05 12.16 -22.71
N THR A 44 19.58 11.48 -23.75
CA THR A 44 20.37 10.47 -24.48
C THR A 44 21.62 11.05 -25.16
N ASP A 45 21.63 12.36 -25.46
CA ASP A 45 22.79 13.07 -26.02
C ASP A 45 23.74 13.62 -24.95
N GLY A 46 23.44 13.37 -23.67
CA GLY A 46 24.20 13.87 -22.52
C GLY A 46 23.86 15.29 -22.08
N SER A 47 22.93 15.98 -22.75
CA SER A 47 22.46 17.30 -22.32
C SER A 47 21.69 17.20 -21.00
N ILE A 48 21.80 18.24 -20.16
CA ILE A 48 21.19 18.29 -18.83
C ILE A 48 20.04 19.29 -18.85
N PHE A 49 18.87 18.85 -18.41
CA PHE A 49 17.73 19.68 -18.09
C PHE A 49 17.55 19.74 -16.58
N ASN A 50 17.68 20.93 -16.00
CA ASN A 50 17.52 21.13 -14.57
C ASN A 50 16.64 22.33 -14.27
N GLU A 51 15.43 22.08 -13.78
CA GLU A 51 14.43 23.11 -13.51
C GLU A 51 13.63 22.79 -12.25
N SER A 52 13.11 23.83 -11.59
CA SER A 52 12.14 23.68 -10.50
C SER A 52 10.77 24.09 -11.00
N LEU A 53 9.89 23.10 -11.17
CA LEU A 53 8.55 23.31 -11.70
C LEU A 53 7.55 23.40 -10.55
N THR A 54 6.44 24.12 -10.75
CA THR A 54 5.31 24.16 -9.81
C THR A 54 4.85 22.74 -9.46
N ALA A 55 4.50 22.50 -8.20
CA ALA A 55 3.91 21.24 -7.79
C ALA A 55 2.79 21.40 -6.78
N ASN A 56 1.85 20.46 -6.81
CA ASN A 56 0.73 20.34 -5.87
C ASN A 56 -0.16 21.59 -5.78
N ASP A 57 -0.29 22.35 -6.88
CA ASP A 57 -1.18 23.50 -6.98
C ASP A 57 -2.60 23.04 -7.38
N PRO A 58 -3.59 23.13 -6.48
CA PRO A 58 -4.95 22.67 -6.74
C PRO A 58 -5.69 23.53 -7.79
N ASP A 59 -5.37 24.83 -7.90
CA ASP A 59 -6.01 25.72 -8.87
C ASP A 59 -5.48 25.44 -10.28
N PHE A 60 -4.19 25.10 -10.38
CA PHE A 60 -3.61 24.58 -11.61
C PHE A 60 -4.25 23.24 -12.01
N LEU A 61 -4.47 22.34 -11.05
CA LEU A 61 -5.12 21.05 -11.31
C LEU A 61 -6.57 21.23 -11.81
N ALA A 62 -7.32 22.12 -11.19
CA ALA A 62 -8.70 22.44 -11.55
C ALA A 62 -8.85 23.04 -12.97
N THR A 63 -7.74 23.46 -13.59
CA THR A 63 -7.72 24.05 -14.94
C THR A 63 -6.84 23.26 -15.91
N SER A 64 -6.40 22.04 -15.54
CA SER A 64 -5.56 21.21 -16.40
C SER A 64 -6.35 20.57 -17.55
N ASP A 65 -5.74 20.51 -18.73
CA ASP A 65 -6.25 19.88 -19.95
C ASP A 65 -5.95 18.38 -20.01
N LEU A 66 -4.99 17.89 -19.21
CA LEU A 66 -4.61 16.48 -19.12
C LEU A 66 -4.02 16.19 -17.74
N LEU A 67 -4.44 15.08 -17.13
CA LEU A 67 -3.75 14.46 -16.00
C LEU A 67 -2.91 13.28 -16.51
N LEU A 68 -1.59 13.46 -16.57
CA LEU A 68 -0.65 12.41 -16.97
C LEU A 68 -0.16 11.66 -15.72
N VAL A 69 -0.43 10.37 -15.61
CA VAL A 69 -0.10 9.57 -14.42
C VAL A 69 1.07 8.64 -14.71
N THR A 70 2.18 8.85 -14.02
CA THR A 70 3.44 8.09 -14.18
C THR A 70 3.90 7.44 -12.86
N LEU A 71 2.93 7.06 -12.04
CA LEU A 71 3.15 6.34 -10.77
C LEU A 71 3.40 4.84 -11.00
N LYS A 72 3.93 4.18 -9.98
CA LYS A 72 3.94 2.70 -9.93
C LYS A 72 2.50 2.20 -9.81
N ALA A 73 2.18 1.07 -10.44
CA ALA A 73 0.79 0.60 -10.59
C ALA A 73 -0.02 0.58 -9.27
N TRP A 74 0.60 0.13 -8.17
CA TRP A 74 0.00 0.05 -6.83
C TRP A 74 -0.32 1.39 -6.17
N GLN A 75 0.16 2.51 -6.72
CA GLN A 75 -0.11 3.87 -6.23
C GLN A 75 -1.20 4.57 -7.06
N VAL A 76 -1.53 4.05 -8.23
CA VAL A 76 -2.31 4.77 -9.25
C VAL A 76 -3.72 5.04 -8.77
N SER A 77 -4.46 4.01 -8.35
CA SER A 77 -5.91 4.13 -8.16
C SER A 77 -6.27 5.09 -7.02
N ASP A 78 -5.63 4.96 -5.86
CA ASP A 78 -5.85 5.84 -4.72
C ASP A 78 -5.47 7.29 -5.03
N ALA A 79 -4.32 7.51 -5.67
CA ALA A 79 -3.86 8.84 -6.03
C ALA A 79 -4.82 9.50 -7.05
N VAL A 80 -5.23 8.78 -8.09
CA VAL A 80 -6.18 9.30 -9.09
C VAL A 80 -7.53 9.63 -8.45
N LYS A 81 -8.08 8.74 -7.61
CA LYS A 81 -9.35 8.98 -6.90
C LYS A 81 -9.29 10.24 -6.03
N SER A 82 -8.16 10.51 -5.39
CA SER A 82 -7.98 11.71 -4.56
C SER A 82 -8.04 13.02 -5.36
N LEU A 83 -7.65 13.00 -6.64
CA LEU A 83 -7.56 14.17 -7.50
C LEU A 83 -8.76 14.35 -8.43
N ALA A 84 -9.51 13.28 -8.68
CA ALA A 84 -10.62 13.26 -9.62
C ALA A 84 -11.76 14.22 -9.26
N SER A 85 -11.89 14.62 -7.99
CA SER A 85 -12.92 15.60 -7.57
C SER A 85 -12.55 17.05 -7.90
N THR A 86 -11.26 17.35 -7.98
CA THR A 86 -10.74 18.69 -8.32
C THR A 86 -10.52 18.84 -9.82
N LEU A 87 -10.07 17.75 -10.49
CA LEU A 87 -9.84 17.74 -11.93
C LEU A 87 -11.17 17.87 -12.69
N PRO A 88 -11.27 18.71 -13.73
CA PRO A 88 -12.49 18.83 -14.52
C PRO A 88 -12.97 17.48 -15.05
N VAL A 89 -14.28 17.23 -14.99
CA VAL A 89 -14.88 15.95 -15.43
C VAL A 89 -14.65 15.66 -16.91
N THR A 90 -14.39 16.70 -17.71
CA THR A 90 -14.09 16.60 -19.15
C THR A 90 -12.61 16.33 -19.44
N THR A 91 -11.73 16.48 -18.45
CA THR A 91 -10.28 16.37 -18.64
C THR A 91 -9.86 14.90 -18.69
N PRO A 92 -9.18 14.44 -19.76
CA PRO A 92 -8.70 13.08 -19.85
C PRO A 92 -7.62 12.77 -18.79
N ILE A 93 -7.62 11.53 -18.33
CA ILE A 93 -6.60 10.97 -17.44
C ILE A 93 -5.84 9.90 -18.23
N LEU A 94 -4.55 10.10 -18.46
CA LEU A 94 -3.69 9.14 -19.16
C LEU A 94 -2.78 8.41 -18.18
N LEU A 95 -3.02 7.11 -18.00
CA LEU A 95 -2.23 6.24 -17.14
C LEU A 95 -1.06 5.62 -17.93
N ILE A 96 0.18 5.86 -17.50
CA ILE A 96 1.37 5.22 -18.08
C ILE A 96 2.15 4.55 -16.95
N HIS A 97 1.98 3.23 -16.84
CA HIS A 97 2.69 2.40 -15.88
C HIS A 97 2.89 0.99 -16.42
N ASN A 98 3.72 0.19 -15.74
CA ASN A 98 3.83 -1.23 -16.05
C ASN A 98 2.70 -2.01 -15.36
N GLY A 99 2.41 -3.20 -15.86
CA GLY A 99 1.35 -4.05 -15.31
C GLY A 99 -0.06 -3.59 -15.72
N MET A 100 -1.06 -4.33 -15.21
CA MET A 100 -2.49 -4.16 -15.49
C MET A 100 -3.28 -4.35 -14.18
N GLY A 101 -4.55 -3.92 -14.16
CA GLY A 101 -5.44 -4.05 -12.99
C GLY A 101 -5.95 -2.72 -12.42
N THR A 102 -5.30 -1.60 -12.76
CA THR A 102 -5.69 -0.27 -12.27
C THR A 102 -7.01 0.22 -12.87
N ILE A 103 -7.35 -0.24 -14.08
CA ILE A 103 -8.60 0.12 -14.76
C ILE A 103 -9.81 -0.48 -14.01
N GLU A 104 -9.69 -1.71 -13.50
CA GLU A 104 -10.70 -2.37 -12.67
C GLU A 104 -10.92 -1.60 -11.35
N GLU A 105 -9.87 -0.97 -10.81
CA GLU A 105 -9.95 -0.17 -9.59
C GLU A 105 -10.53 1.24 -9.81
N LEU A 106 -10.60 1.69 -11.06
CA LEU A 106 -11.00 3.04 -11.48
C LEU A 106 -12.29 3.06 -12.33
N GLN A 107 -13.11 2.00 -12.28
CA GLN A 107 -14.35 1.90 -13.05
C GLN A 107 -15.31 3.09 -12.85
N ASN A 108 -15.36 3.63 -11.63
CA ASN A 108 -16.28 4.70 -11.24
C ASN A 108 -15.77 6.13 -11.55
N ILE A 109 -14.59 6.27 -12.18
CA ILE A 109 -14.08 7.58 -12.60
C ILE A 109 -14.96 8.13 -13.73
N GLN A 110 -15.40 9.38 -13.58
CA GLN A 110 -16.26 10.04 -14.56
C GLN A 110 -15.48 10.61 -15.75
N GLN A 111 -14.22 10.99 -15.51
CA GLN A 111 -13.33 11.49 -16.54
C GLN A 111 -13.07 10.44 -17.64
N PRO A 112 -12.75 10.88 -18.87
CA PRO A 112 -12.21 10.01 -19.89
C PRO A 112 -10.91 9.37 -19.40
N LEU A 113 -10.85 8.04 -19.43
CA LEU A 113 -9.70 7.29 -18.94
C LEU A 113 -8.96 6.65 -20.10
N LEU A 114 -7.67 6.95 -20.21
CA LEU A 114 -6.79 6.40 -21.21
C LEU A 114 -5.71 5.57 -20.52
N MET A 115 -5.29 4.50 -21.19
CA MET A 115 -4.21 3.65 -20.75
C MET A 115 -3.08 3.73 -21.76
N GLY A 116 -1.85 3.68 -21.26
CA GLY A 116 -0.66 3.75 -22.06
C GLY A 116 0.46 2.86 -21.53
N THR A 117 1.32 2.47 -22.45
CA THR A 117 2.55 1.75 -22.16
C THR A 117 3.68 2.33 -22.98
N THR A 118 4.86 2.47 -22.37
CA THR A 118 6.05 3.00 -23.04
C THR A 118 7.21 2.01 -23.00
N THR A 119 8.03 2.05 -24.05
CA THR A 119 9.35 1.39 -24.09
C THR A 119 10.50 2.37 -23.83
N HIS A 120 10.23 3.66 -23.63
CA HIS A 120 11.25 4.59 -23.14
C HIS A 120 11.84 4.08 -21.82
N ALA A 121 13.16 4.15 -21.71
CA ALA A 121 13.88 3.73 -20.52
C ALA A 121 14.41 4.96 -19.79
N ALA A 122 13.89 5.21 -18.58
CA ALA A 122 14.41 6.23 -17.68
C ALA A 122 14.87 5.57 -16.36
N ARG A 123 16.09 5.88 -15.94
CA ARG A 123 16.69 5.35 -14.71
C ARG A 123 16.93 6.48 -13.72
N ARG A 124 16.64 6.26 -12.44
CA ARG A 124 17.05 7.17 -11.36
C ARG A 124 18.44 6.79 -10.87
N ASP A 125 19.32 7.77 -10.77
CA ASP A 125 20.64 7.68 -10.17
C ASP A 125 20.80 8.80 -9.12
N GLY A 126 20.54 8.47 -7.85
CA GLY A 126 20.38 9.45 -6.78
C GLY A 126 19.23 10.42 -7.06
N ASN A 127 19.57 11.71 -7.20
CA ASN A 127 18.63 12.80 -7.51
C ASN A 127 18.58 13.14 -9.01
N VAL A 128 19.34 12.41 -9.85
CA VAL A 128 19.39 12.61 -11.29
C VAL A 128 18.59 11.52 -11.98
N ILE A 129 17.84 11.88 -13.01
CA ILE A 129 17.18 10.95 -13.91
C ILE A 129 17.99 10.88 -15.19
N ILE A 130 18.23 9.68 -15.70
CA ILE A 130 18.97 9.45 -16.94
C ILE A 130 17.99 8.83 -17.93
N HIS A 131 17.79 9.50 -19.07
CA HIS A 131 17.09 8.95 -20.21
C HIS A 131 18.03 7.98 -20.92
N VAL A 132 17.84 6.69 -20.65
CA VAL A 132 18.74 5.60 -21.08
C VAL A 132 18.52 5.28 -22.56
N ALA A 133 17.26 5.22 -23.00
CA ALA A 133 16.92 4.90 -24.37
C ALA A 133 15.57 5.52 -24.77
N ASN A 134 15.53 6.01 -26.01
CA ASN A 134 14.30 6.36 -26.69
C ASN A 134 13.44 5.12 -26.93
N GLY A 135 12.14 5.31 -27.08
CA GLY A 135 11.20 4.24 -27.35
C GLY A 135 9.94 4.73 -28.02
N ILE A 136 8.88 3.95 -27.85
CA ILE A 136 7.54 4.27 -28.34
C ILE A 136 6.57 4.19 -27.17
N THR A 137 5.62 5.12 -27.14
CA THR A 137 4.51 5.14 -26.20
C THR A 137 3.22 4.83 -26.94
N HIS A 138 2.61 3.70 -26.63
CA HIS A 138 1.30 3.34 -27.14
C HIS A 138 0.24 3.80 -26.16
N ILE A 139 -0.81 4.47 -26.64
CA ILE A 139 -1.95 4.92 -25.82
C ILE A 139 -3.27 4.54 -26.47
N GLY A 140 -4.32 4.44 -25.67
CA GLY A 140 -5.67 4.19 -26.16
C GLY A 140 -6.73 4.22 -25.06
N PRO A 141 -8.00 3.93 -25.40
CA PRO A 141 -9.10 4.01 -24.45
C PRO A 141 -8.99 2.89 -23.41
N ALA A 142 -9.15 3.23 -22.13
CA ALA A 142 -9.08 2.25 -21.03
C ALA A 142 -10.36 1.39 -20.97
N ARG A 143 -11.52 2.00 -21.25
CA ARG A 143 -12.87 1.41 -21.24
C ARG A 143 -13.57 1.72 -22.56
N GLN A 144 -14.59 0.95 -22.88
CA GLN A 144 -15.32 1.08 -24.14
C GLN A 144 -16.05 2.44 -24.29
N GLN A 145 -16.38 3.09 -23.17
CA GLN A 145 -17.02 4.40 -23.12
C GLN A 145 -16.05 5.58 -23.23
N ASP A 146 -14.73 5.37 -23.22
CA ASP A 146 -13.73 6.45 -23.12
C ASP A 146 -13.51 7.23 -24.43
N GLY A 147 -14.34 7.02 -25.46
CA GLY A 147 -14.38 7.84 -26.67
C GLY A 147 -13.10 7.83 -27.51
N ASP A 148 -13.01 8.78 -28.44
CA ASP A 148 -11.83 9.00 -29.29
C ASP A 148 -11.03 10.21 -28.77
N TYR A 149 -9.87 9.92 -28.20
CA TYR A 149 -8.88 10.91 -27.74
C TYR A 149 -7.56 10.78 -28.51
N SER A 150 -7.63 10.29 -29.76
CA SER A 150 -6.45 10.12 -30.63
C SER A 150 -5.65 11.40 -30.85
N TYR A 151 -6.30 12.58 -30.77
CA TYR A 151 -5.61 13.87 -30.85
C TYR A 151 -4.49 14.03 -29.79
N LEU A 152 -4.60 13.35 -28.65
CA LEU A 152 -3.54 13.35 -27.65
C LEU A 152 -2.29 12.63 -28.14
N ALA A 153 -2.42 11.59 -28.97
CA ALA A 153 -1.26 10.92 -29.56
C ALA A 153 -0.50 11.89 -30.49
N ASP A 154 -1.21 12.67 -31.31
CA ASP A 154 -0.60 13.67 -32.20
C ASP A 154 0.14 14.76 -31.40
N ILE A 155 -0.47 15.24 -30.31
CA ILE A 155 0.16 16.25 -29.46
C ILE A 155 1.41 15.65 -28.78
N LEU A 156 1.27 14.49 -28.15
CA LEU A 156 2.37 13.86 -27.41
C LEU A 156 3.50 13.36 -28.34
N GLN A 157 3.21 13.05 -29.62
CA GLN A 157 4.23 12.77 -30.65
C GLN A 157 5.20 13.94 -30.83
N THR A 158 4.73 15.18 -30.72
CA THR A 158 5.60 16.37 -30.81
C THR A 158 6.43 16.59 -29.54
N VAL A 159 6.02 15.99 -28.42
CA VAL A 159 6.63 16.12 -27.10
C VAL A 159 7.73 15.09 -26.90
N LEU A 160 7.38 13.80 -26.96
CA LEU A 160 8.28 12.68 -26.69
C LEU A 160 8.04 11.58 -27.74
N PRO A 161 8.63 11.71 -28.93
CA PRO A 161 8.43 10.74 -30.00
C PRO A 161 9.12 9.39 -29.68
N ASP A 162 8.51 8.25 -30.02
CA ASP A 162 7.25 8.09 -30.78
C ASP A 162 6.02 7.86 -29.89
N VAL A 163 4.83 8.29 -30.35
CA VAL A 163 3.53 8.07 -29.69
C VAL A 163 2.50 7.58 -30.70
N ALA A 164 1.83 6.46 -30.39
CA ALA A 164 0.84 5.85 -31.28
C ALA A 164 -0.50 5.61 -30.57
N TRP A 165 -1.60 5.95 -31.25
CA TRP A 165 -2.96 5.63 -30.80
C TRP A 165 -3.36 4.21 -31.22
N HIS A 166 -3.93 3.45 -30.28
CA HIS A 166 -4.48 2.12 -30.50
C HIS A 166 -5.89 2.02 -29.97
N ASN A 167 -6.88 1.83 -30.85
CA ASN A 167 -8.27 1.55 -30.44
C ASN A 167 -8.37 0.28 -29.57
N ASN A 168 -7.46 -0.68 -29.78
CA ASN A 168 -7.32 -1.88 -28.96
C ASN A 168 -5.97 -1.88 -28.22
N ILE A 169 -5.77 -0.89 -27.34
CA ILE A 169 -4.55 -0.81 -26.52
C ILE A 169 -4.36 -2.03 -25.61
N ARG A 170 -5.45 -2.71 -25.23
CA ARG A 170 -5.40 -3.89 -24.34
C ARG A 170 -4.55 -5.03 -24.91
N ALA A 171 -4.57 -5.25 -26.23
CA ALA A 171 -3.74 -6.26 -26.86
C ALA A 171 -2.23 -5.98 -26.66
N GLU A 172 -1.80 -4.72 -26.81
CA GLU A 172 -0.41 -4.33 -26.55
C GLU A 172 -0.03 -4.42 -25.08
N LEU A 173 -0.96 -4.07 -24.18
CA LEU A 173 -0.75 -4.22 -22.74
C LEU A 173 -0.55 -5.68 -22.33
N TRP A 174 -1.36 -6.59 -22.87
CA TRP A 174 -1.23 -8.03 -22.63
C TRP A 174 0.08 -8.59 -23.16
N ARG A 175 0.50 -8.18 -24.35
CA ARG A 175 1.79 -8.58 -24.93
C ARG A 175 2.96 -8.15 -24.05
N LYS A 176 2.96 -6.91 -23.55
CA LYS A 176 3.99 -6.43 -22.61
C LYS A 176 3.87 -7.09 -21.24
N LEU A 177 2.66 -7.34 -20.76
CA LEU A 177 2.42 -8.04 -19.49
C LEU A 177 3.01 -9.44 -19.54
N ALA A 178 2.84 -10.17 -20.64
CA ALA A 178 3.41 -11.51 -20.82
C ALA A 178 4.93 -11.52 -20.63
N VAL A 179 5.62 -10.55 -21.24
CA VAL A 179 7.07 -10.37 -21.05
C VAL A 179 7.40 -10.07 -19.59
N ASN A 180 6.64 -9.19 -18.95
CA ASN A 180 6.84 -8.83 -17.56
C ASN A 180 6.56 -10.00 -16.60
N CYS A 181 5.62 -10.90 -16.90
CA CYS A 181 5.33 -12.09 -16.09
C CYS A 181 6.49 -13.10 -16.09
N VAL A 182 7.32 -13.11 -17.13
CA VAL A 182 8.51 -13.96 -17.22
C VAL A 182 9.73 -13.23 -16.64
N ILE A 183 10.14 -12.13 -17.25
CA ILE A 183 11.45 -11.52 -17.00
C ILE A 183 11.53 -10.98 -15.57
N ASN A 184 10.52 -10.23 -15.12
CA ASN A 184 10.60 -9.52 -13.85
C ASN A 184 10.71 -10.46 -12.63
N PRO A 185 9.80 -11.44 -12.43
CA PRO A 185 9.90 -12.30 -11.26
C PRO A 185 11.11 -13.24 -11.31
N LEU A 186 11.47 -13.80 -12.48
CA LEU A 186 12.63 -14.70 -12.57
C LEU A 186 13.93 -13.98 -12.23
N THR A 187 14.18 -12.81 -12.85
CA THR A 187 15.37 -12.00 -12.53
C THR A 187 15.36 -11.54 -11.07
N ALA A 188 14.20 -11.17 -10.51
CA ALA A 188 14.05 -10.81 -9.10
C ALA A 188 14.36 -11.96 -8.14
N ILE A 189 13.96 -13.18 -8.50
CA ILE A 189 14.17 -14.38 -7.69
C ILE A 189 15.63 -14.83 -7.73
N TRP A 190 16.21 -14.91 -8.94
CA TRP A 190 17.57 -15.38 -9.17
C TRP A 190 18.64 -14.31 -9.00
N ASN A 191 18.24 -13.05 -8.86
CA ASN A 191 19.14 -11.90 -8.72
C ASN A 191 20.14 -11.78 -9.90
N CYS A 192 19.67 -12.04 -11.12
CA CYS A 192 20.48 -12.06 -12.34
C CYS A 192 20.03 -10.98 -13.37
N PRO A 193 20.93 -10.58 -14.30
CA PRO A 193 20.55 -9.80 -15.47
C PRO A 193 19.56 -10.55 -16.37
N ASN A 194 18.83 -9.84 -17.23
CA ASN A 194 17.84 -10.45 -18.12
C ASN A 194 18.44 -11.56 -18.99
N GLY A 195 19.68 -11.40 -19.45
CA GLY A 195 20.37 -12.32 -20.34
C GLY A 195 20.56 -13.73 -19.76
N GLU A 196 20.59 -13.89 -18.43
CA GLU A 196 20.75 -15.21 -17.78
C GLU A 196 19.55 -16.12 -18.05
N LEU A 197 18.36 -15.55 -18.27
CA LEU A 197 17.12 -16.30 -18.46
C LEU A 197 17.15 -17.19 -19.71
N ARG A 198 18.03 -16.90 -20.68
CA ARG A 198 18.21 -17.75 -21.89
C ARG A 198 18.60 -19.19 -21.56
N HIS A 199 19.17 -19.42 -20.38
CA HIS A 199 19.56 -20.74 -19.90
C HIS A 199 18.39 -21.55 -19.32
N HIS A 200 17.20 -20.95 -19.22
CA HIS A 200 15.99 -21.56 -18.64
C HIS A 200 14.79 -21.61 -19.63
N PRO A 201 14.96 -22.11 -20.87
CA PRO A 201 13.91 -22.05 -21.90
C PRO A 201 12.67 -22.86 -21.54
N GLN A 202 12.80 -23.95 -20.78
CA GLN A 202 11.67 -24.77 -20.33
C GLN A 202 10.78 -24.03 -19.33
N GLU A 203 11.38 -23.33 -18.35
CA GLU A 203 10.64 -22.53 -17.38
C GLU A 203 9.94 -21.34 -18.06
N ILE A 204 10.62 -20.67 -19.01
CA ILE A 204 10.00 -19.61 -19.81
C ILE A 204 8.79 -20.13 -20.57
N MET A 205 8.91 -21.29 -21.22
CA MET A 205 7.81 -21.88 -21.98
C MET A 205 6.59 -22.18 -21.09
N GLN A 206 6.80 -22.78 -19.92
CA GLN A 206 5.70 -23.08 -18.98
C GLN A 206 4.95 -21.82 -18.55
N ILE A 207 5.68 -20.74 -18.25
CA ILE A 207 5.06 -19.45 -17.90
C ILE A 207 4.30 -18.88 -19.10
N CYS A 208 4.87 -18.96 -20.31
CA CYS A 208 4.22 -18.49 -21.54
C CYS A 208 2.95 -19.29 -21.87
N GLU A 209 2.92 -20.60 -21.64
CA GLU A 209 1.73 -21.45 -21.82
C GLU A 209 0.59 -21.00 -20.90
N GLU A 210 0.88 -20.78 -19.62
CA GLU A 210 -0.09 -20.27 -18.64
C GLU A 210 -0.62 -18.89 -19.02
N VAL A 211 0.28 -17.99 -19.45
CA VAL A 211 -0.10 -16.63 -19.86
C VAL A 211 -0.94 -16.64 -21.12
N ALA A 212 -0.55 -17.42 -22.14
CA ALA A 212 -1.29 -17.55 -23.40
C ALA A 212 -2.71 -18.06 -23.15
N ALA A 213 -2.88 -19.06 -22.28
CA ALA A 213 -4.21 -19.59 -21.93
C ALA A 213 -5.14 -18.51 -21.35
N VAL A 214 -4.61 -17.60 -20.53
CA VAL A 214 -5.39 -16.48 -19.98
C VAL A 214 -5.69 -15.43 -21.07
N ILE A 215 -4.69 -15.07 -21.90
CA ILE A 215 -4.86 -14.07 -22.97
C ILE A 215 -5.93 -14.50 -23.98
N GLU A 216 -5.93 -15.79 -24.36
CA GLU A 216 -6.93 -16.34 -25.29
C GLU A 216 -8.36 -16.22 -24.72
N ARG A 217 -8.53 -16.42 -23.41
CA ARG A 217 -9.82 -16.25 -22.70
C ARG A 217 -10.24 -14.79 -22.54
N GLU A 218 -9.31 -13.85 -22.64
CA GLU A 218 -9.58 -12.41 -22.71
C GLU A 218 -10.01 -11.95 -24.11
N GLY A 219 -9.98 -12.86 -25.11
CA GLY A 219 -10.39 -12.58 -26.49
C GLY A 219 -9.28 -11.99 -27.36
N HIS A 220 -8.02 -12.19 -26.99
CA HIS A 220 -6.87 -11.78 -27.77
C HIS A 220 -6.15 -13.03 -28.30
N HIS A 221 -5.97 -13.11 -29.61
CA HIS A 221 -5.35 -14.28 -30.24
C HIS A 221 -3.84 -14.26 -29.99
N THR A 222 -3.31 -15.31 -29.36
CA THR A 222 -1.87 -15.50 -29.18
C THR A 222 -1.51 -16.97 -29.04
N SER A 223 -0.25 -17.33 -29.25
CA SER A 223 0.27 -18.68 -28.96
C SER A 223 1.39 -18.62 -27.92
N ALA A 224 1.60 -19.73 -27.20
CA ALA A 224 2.68 -19.83 -26.24
C ALA A 224 4.05 -19.68 -26.93
N GLU A 225 4.18 -20.20 -28.15
CA GLU A 225 5.36 -20.06 -29.00
C GLU A 225 5.62 -18.61 -29.39
N ASP A 226 4.60 -17.87 -29.84
CA ASP A 226 4.75 -16.45 -30.20
C ASP A 226 5.16 -15.61 -28.98
N LEU A 227 4.56 -15.88 -27.81
CA LEU A 227 4.94 -15.21 -26.57
C LEU A 227 6.36 -15.54 -26.17
N ARG A 228 6.76 -16.82 -26.23
CA ARG A 228 8.13 -17.24 -25.90
C ARG A 228 9.14 -16.57 -26.82
N ASP A 229 8.89 -16.57 -28.13
CA ASP A 229 9.81 -15.99 -29.11
C ASP A 229 9.94 -14.48 -28.89
N TYR A 230 8.84 -13.80 -28.57
CA TYR A 230 8.88 -12.39 -28.21
C TYR A 230 9.63 -12.13 -26.89
N VAL A 231 9.42 -12.96 -25.86
CA VAL A 231 10.16 -12.89 -24.59
C VAL A 231 11.66 -13.06 -24.82
N MET A 232 12.06 -14.04 -25.62
CA MET A 232 13.46 -14.30 -25.94
C MET A 232 14.10 -13.14 -26.69
N GLN A 233 13.39 -12.53 -27.66
CA GLN A 233 13.85 -11.32 -28.34
C GLN A 233 14.09 -10.17 -27.36
N VAL A 234 13.19 -9.96 -26.38
CA VAL A 234 13.38 -8.93 -25.35
C VAL A 234 14.55 -9.27 -24.45
N ILE A 235 14.73 -10.53 -24.04
CA ILE A 235 15.88 -10.98 -23.26
C ILE A 235 17.18 -10.68 -23.99
N ASP A 236 17.27 -10.97 -25.29
CA ASP A 236 18.47 -10.73 -26.08
C ASP A 236 18.76 -9.23 -26.28
N ALA A 237 17.73 -8.44 -26.57
CA ALA A 237 17.85 -6.98 -26.71
C ALA A 237 18.21 -6.27 -25.39
N THR A 238 17.93 -6.90 -24.25
CA THR A 238 18.12 -6.32 -22.92
C THR A 238 19.03 -7.15 -22.02
N ALA A 239 19.91 -7.98 -22.59
CA ALA A 239 20.65 -9.00 -21.87
C ALA A 239 21.43 -8.49 -20.66
N GLU A 240 22.09 -7.34 -20.80
CA GLU A 240 22.89 -6.70 -19.75
C GLU A 240 22.06 -5.90 -18.74
N ASN A 241 20.77 -5.71 -19.01
CA ASN A 241 19.91 -4.87 -18.18
C ASN A 241 19.50 -5.62 -16.90
N ILE A 242 19.36 -4.85 -15.82
CA ILE A 242 18.72 -5.28 -14.59
C ILE A 242 17.24 -4.92 -14.69
N SER A 243 16.35 -5.91 -14.60
CA SER A 243 14.90 -5.71 -14.69
C SER A 243 14.39 -4.72 -13.63
N SER A 244 13.27 -4.07 -13.93
CA SER A 244 12.67 -3.07 -13.01
C SER A 244 12.33 -3.67 -11.65
N MET A 245 11.82 -4.91 -11.62
CA MET A 245 11.48 -5.60 -10.37
C MET A 245 12.74 -6.01 -9.59
N LEU A 246 13.81 -6.46 -10.26
CA LEU A 246 15.07 -6.74 -9.59
C LEU A 246 15.71 -5.47 -9.01
N GLN A 247 15.62 -4.33 -9.70
CA GLN A 247 16.06 -3.05 -9.15
C GLN A 247 15.27 -2.67 -7.88
N ASP A 248 13.95 -2.93 -7.85
CA ASP A 248 13.11 -2.68 -6.68
C ASP A 248 13.49 -3.62 -5.51
N ILE A 249 13.73 -4.91 -5.78
CA ILE A 249 14.18 -5.89 -4.77
C ILE A 249 15.55 -5.50 -4.19
N ARG A 250 16.53 -5.16 -5.03
CA ARG A 250 17.89 -4.74 -4.58
C ARG A 250 17.86 -3.47 -3.75
N ALA A 251 16.90 -2.58 -4.01
CA ALA A 251 16.71 -1.34 -3.29
C ALA A 251 15.70 -1.44 -2.13
N LEU A 252 15.24 -2.65 -1.79
CA LEU A 252 14.29 -2.91 -0.71
C LEU A 252 12.99 -2.11 -0.84
N ARG A 253 12.50 -1.94 -2.08
CA ARG A 253 11.23 -1.25 -2.40
C ARG A 253 10.11 -2.26 -2.70
N HIS A 254 8.89 -1.80 -2.53
CA HIS A 254 7.71 -2.54 -3.00
C HIS A 254 7.73 -2.66 -4.53
N THR A 255 7.46 -3.86 -5.04
CA THR A 255 7.46 -4.16 -6.47
C THR A 255 6.08 -3.98 -7.10
N GLU A 256 5.97 -4.18 -8.42
CA GLU A 256 4.70 -4.15 -9.15
C GLU A 256 4.09 -5.56 -9.34
N ILE A 257 4.55 -6.56 -8.58
CA ILE A 257 4.18 -7.96 -8.77
C ILE A 257 2.65 -8.19 -8.70
N ASP A 258 1.93 -7.45 -7.85
CA ASP A 258 0.47 -7.51 -7.71
C ASP A 258 -0.29 -7.06 -8.97
N TYR A 259 0.35 -6.28 -9.83
CA TYR A 259 -0.18 -5.77 -11.10
C TYR A 259 0.46 -6.46 -12.31
N ILE A 260 1.39 -7.39 -12.09
CA ILE A 260 2.00 -8.20 -13.14
C ILE A 260 1.45 -9.63 -13.03
N ASN A 261 2.14 -10.52 -12.32
CA ASN A 261 1.67 -11.89 -12.12
C ASN A 261 0.41 -11.90 -11.26
N GLY A 262 0.29 -11.03 -10.26
CA GLY A 262 -0.93 -10.94 -9.43
C GLY A 262 -2.18 -10.59 -10.25
N PHE A 263 -2.06 -9.75 -11.27
CA PHE A 263 -3.15 -9.48 -12.20
C PHE A 263 -3.50 -10.72 -13.03
N LEU A 264 -2.48 -11.40 -13.58
CA LEU A 264 -2.67 -12.66 -14.29
C LEU A 264 -3.41 -13.70 -13.42
N LEU A 265 -3.02 -13.84 -12.15
CA LEU A 265 -3.67 -14.76 -11.20
C LEU A 265 -5.15 -14.38 -10.99
N ARG A 266 -5.49 -13.09 -10.87
CA ARG A 266 -6.88 -12.63 -10.74
C ARG A 266 -7.70 -13.00 -11.98
N ARG A 267 -7.15 -12.79 -13.20
CA ARG A 267 -7.83 -13.14 -14.45
C ARG A 267 -7.94 -14.65 -14.63
N ALA A 268 -6.88 -15.41 -14.35
CA ALA A 268 -6.88 -16.86 -14.39
C ALA A 268 -7.96 -17.45 -13.46
N ARG A 269 -8.07 -16.94 -12.23
CA ARG A 269 -9.11 -17.34 -11.28
C ARG A 269 -10.52 -17.03 -11.79
N ALA A 270 -10.73 -15.88 -12.43
CA ALA A 270 -12.02 -15.51 -13.00
C ALA A 270 -12.45 -16.46 -14.14
N HIS A 271 -11.49 -17.00 -14.90
CA HIS A 271 -11.72 -17.93 -16.00
C HIS A 271 -11.61 -19.42 -15.61
N GLY A 272 -11.23 -19.74 -14.37
CA GLY A 272 -11.01 -21.11 -13.92
C GLY A 272 -9.79 -21.79 -14.56
N ILE A 273 -8.75 -21.02 -14.90
CA ILE A 273 -7.50 -21.52 -15.50
C ILE A 273 -6.46 -21.77 -14.41
N ALA A 274 -5.81 -22.93 -14.45
CA ALA A 274 -4.71 -23.26 -13.55
C ALA A 274 -3.42 -22.56 -14.02
N VAL A 275 -2.76 -21.84 -13.11
CA VAL A 275 -1.52 -21.10 -13.37
C VAL A 275 -0.48 -21.32 -12.25
N PRO A 276 -0.07 -22.58 -11.99
CA PRO A 276 0.79 -22.93 -10.87
C PRO A 276 2.17 -22.25 -10.90
N GLU A 277 2.82 -22.11 -12.06
CA GLU A 277 4.15 -21.49 -12.14
C GLU A 277 4.07 -19.98 -11.88
N ASN A 278 3.09 -19.29 -12.45
CA ASN A 278 2.86 -17.88 -12.12
C ASN A 278 2.50 -17.68 -10.64
N THR A 279 1.77 -18.63 -10.03
CA THR A 279 1.45 -18.59 -8.59
C THR A 279 2.71 -18.74 -7.76
N ARG A 280 3.56 -19.72 -8.08
CA ARG A 280 4.85 -19.93 -7.42
C ARG A 280 5.73 -18.69 -7.50
N LEU A 281 5.86 -18.09 -8.69
CA LEU A 281 6.66 -16.89 -8.90
C LEU A 281 6.13 -15.69 -8.10
N PHE A 282 4.81 -15.47 -8.13
CA PHE A 282 4.15 -14.44 -7.36
C PHE A 282 4.47 -14.58 -5.86
N GLU A 283 4.22 -15.75 -5.29
CA GLU A 283 4.47 -16.02 -3.87
C GLU A 283 5.95 -15.87 -3.49
N MET A 284 6.87 -16.33 -4.35
CA MET A 284 8.31 -16.17 -4.13
C MET A 284 8.73 -14.70 -4.04
N VAL A 285 8.21 -13.86 -4.93
CA VAL A 285 8.49 -12.41 -4.90
C VAL A 285 7.84 -11.78 -3.67
N LYS A 286 6.57 -12.07 -3.34
CA LYS A 286 5.92 -11.57 -2.11
C LYS A 286 6.69 -11.97 -0.85
N ARG A 287 7.25 -13.18 -0.79
CA ARG A 287 8.11 -13.61 0.33
C ARG A 287 9.37 -12.76 0.42
N LYS A 288 10.07 -12.50 -0.70
CA LYS A 288 11.23 -11.60 -0.73
C LYS A 288 10.86 -10.19 -0.27
N GLU A 289 9.74 -9.64 -0.74
CA GLU A 289 9.24 -8.34 -0.26
C GLU A 289 9.05 -8.35 1.25
N SER A 290 8.40 -9.38 1.78
CA SER A 290 8.16 -9.51 3.21
C SER A 290 9.45 -9.55 4.05
N GLU A 291 10.59 -9.97 3.50
CA GLU A 291 11.88 -10.01 4.21
C GLU A 291 12.42 -8.61 4.53
N TYR A 292 12.21 -7.63 3.66
CA TYR A 292 12.75 -6.27 3.82
C TYR A 292 11.69 -5.18 4.01
N GLU A 293 10.43 -5.42 3.64
CA GLU A 293 9.32 -4.64 4.19
C GLU A 293 9.28 -4.79 5.71
N ARG A 294 9.91 -5.84 6.27
CA ARG A 294 10.24 -6.00 7.69
C ARG A 294 11.31 -5.03 8.22
N ILE A 295 12.05 -4.34 7.36
CA ILE A 295 13.17 -3.44 7.72
C ILE A 295 12.86 -1.98 7.30
N GLY A 296 11.90 -1.76 6.39
CA GLY A 296 11.44 -0.42 5.99
C GLY A 296 10.79 0.37 7.12
N THR A 297 11.42 1.48 7.49
CA THR A 297 10.96 2.46 8.48
C THR A 297 9.79 3.27 7.92
N GLY A 298 8.55 2.92 8.25
CA GLY A 298 7.44 3.89 8.23
C GLY A 298 6.13 3.54 7.52
N LEU A 299 5.94 2.33 6.98
CA LEU A 299 4.59 1.87 6.62
C LEU A 299 3.98 1.13 7.81
N PRO A 300 2.73 1.44 8.23
CA PRO A 300 2.05 0.64 9.24
C PRO A 300 1.93 -0.79 8.72
N ARG A 301 2.49 -1.73 9.48
CA ARG A 301 2.40 -3.16 9.19
C ARG A 301 1.16 -3.76 9.85
N PRO A 302 0.62 -4.88 9.34
CA PRO A 302 -0.51 -5.55 9.97
C PRO A 302 -0.09 -6.13 11.33
N GLY A 303 -0.59 -5.53 12.41
CA GLY A 303 -0.34 -5.94 13.79
C GLY A 303 -0.59 -4.81 14.79
N SER A 304 -0.61 -5.15 16.07
CA SER A 304 -0.76 -4.19 17.18
C SER A 304 0.40 -3.19 17.25
N GLU A 305 0.20 -2.04 17.90
CA GLU A 305 1.30 -1.15 18.30
C GLU A 305 2.10 -1.82 19.44
N GLU A 306 3.41 -1.99 19.21
CA GLU A 306 4.27 -2.80 20.07
C GLU A 306 4.51 -2.20 21.45
N THR A 307 4.61 -0.88 21.58
CA THR A 307 4.82 -0.20 22.85
C THR A 307 3.59 -0.37 23.73
N GLU A 308 2.41 -0.13 23.17
CA GLU A 308 1.12 -0.27 23.83
C GLU A 308 0.89 -1.72 24.28
N ALA A 309 1.16 -2.70 23.41
CA ALA A 309 1.01 -4.12 23.74
C ALA A 309 2.02 -4.56 24.81
N VAL A 310 3.33 -4.38 24.57
CA VAL A 310 4.39 -4.91 25.45
C VAL A 310 4.40 -4.19 26.79
N THR A 311 4.25 -2.86 26.82
CA THR A 311 4.17 -2.13 28.09
C THR A 311 2.96 -2.58 28.91
N THR A 312 1.79 -2.76 28.28
CA THR A 312 0.63 -3.25 29.04
C THR A 312 0.85 -4.66 29.57
N ILE A 313 1.38 -5.58 28.77
CA ILE A 313 1.71 -6.95 29.19
C ILE A 313 2.68 -6.93 30.38
N ASP A 314 3.80 -6.21 30.27
CA ASP A 314 4.82 -6.11 31.31
C ASP A 314 4.23 -5.58 32.63
N LEU A 315 3.46 -4.49 32.58
CA LEU A 315 2.87 -3.89 33.78
C LEU A 315 1.86 -4.81 34.46
N LEU A 316 0.99 -5.48 33.69
CA LEU A 316 0.03 -6.41 34.27
C LEU A 316 0.75 -7.60 34.94
N VAL A 317 1.78 -8.15 34.30
CA VAL A 317 2.61 -9.22 34.89
C VAL A 317 3.30 -8.74 36.18
N ARG A 318 3.86 -7.53 36.21
CA ARG A 318 4.42 -6.92 37.43
C ARG A 318 3.38 -6.72 38.52
N GLY A 319 2.13 -6.45 38.15
CA GLY A 319 0.99 -6.35 39.06
C GLY A 319 0.54 -7.70 39.65
N GLY A 320 1.16 -8.81 39.24
CA GLY A 320 0.77 -10.17 39.65
C GLY A 320 -0.44 -10.70 38.90
N ILE A 321 -0.84 -10.07 37.79
CA ILE A 321 -1.99 -10.48 36.97
C ILE A 321 -1.52 -11.54 35.97
N LYS A 322 -2.29 -12.63 35.85
CA LYS A 322 -2.05 -13.66 34.83
C LYS A 322 -2.48 -13.12 33.46
N VAL A 323 -1.52 -12.97 32.55
CA VAL A 323 -1.76 -12.46 31.19
C VAL A 323 -1.71 -13.62 30.20
N THR A 324 -2.64 -13.64 29.25
CA THR A 324 -2.61 -14.50 28.06
C THR A 324 -2.68 -13.62 26.84
N THR A 325 -1.72 -13.74 25.95
CA THR A 325 -1.67 -13.02 24.68
C THR A 325 -2.31 -13.87 23.58
N ALA A 326 -3.24 -13.27 22.82
CA ALA A 326 -4.03 -13.98 21.81
C ALA A 326 -3.79 -13.41 20.41
N SER A 327 -3.54 -14.29 19.44
CA SER A 327 -3.48 -13.91 18.02
C SER A 327 -4.87 -13.87 17.39
N VAL A 328 -5.20 -12.78 16.71
CA VAL A 328 -6.43 -12.64 15.92
C VAL A 328 -6.26 -13.09 14.46
N ALA A 329 -5.09 -13.60 14.08
CA ALA A 329 -4.79 -13.98 12.71
C ALA A 329 -5.70 -15.16 12.27
N SER A 330 -6.34 -15.02 11.11
CA SER A 330 -7.30 -16.01 10.59
C SER A 330 -6.65 -17.33 10.17
N ASP A 331 -5.33 -17.32 9.94
CA ASP A 331 -4.51 -18.50 9.64
C ASP A 331 -4.03 -19.26 10.89
N GLY A 332 -4.37 -18.76 12.08
CA GLY A 332 -3.93 -19.34 13.36
C GLY A 332 -2.46 -19.04 13.71
N ASN A 333 -1.79 -18.16 12.96
CA ASN A 333 -0.38 -17.86 13.19
C ASN A 333 -0.18 -17.09 14.50
N LEU A 334 0.78 -17.53 15.32
CA LEU A 334 1.11 -16.92 16.61
C LEU A 334 2.15 -15.80 16.50
N ALA A 335 2.92 -15.76 15.41
CA ALA A 335 3.95 -14.75 15.22
C ALA A 335 3.37 -13.48 14.59
N ILE A 336 3.17 -12.44 15.40
CA ILE A 336 2.61 -11.16 15.00
C ILE A 336 3.73 -10.17 14.69
N THR A 337 3.64 -9.50 13.53
CA THR A 337 4.54 -8.39 13.18
C THR A 337 3.87 -7.07 13.53
N CYS A 338 4.30 -6.42 14.60
CA CYS A 338 3.71 -5.17 15.08
C CYS A 338 3.90 -3.98 14.12
N SER A 339 3.26 -2.87 14.43
CA SER A 339 3.14 -1.68 13.58
C SER A 339 4.47 -1.12 13.05
N ARG A 340 5.57 -1.13 13.84
CA ARG A 340 6.91 -0.74 13.39
C ARG A 340 7.87 -1.91 13.22
N GLY A 341 7.37 -3.15 13.28
CA GLY A 341 8.11 -4.34 12.88
C GLY A 341 8.62 -5.24 13.98
N VAL A 342 8.42 -4.88 15.25
CA VAL A 342 8.70 -5.78 16.37
C VAL A 342 7.87 -7.05 16.21
N LYS A 343 8.51 -8.21 16.32
CA LYS A 343 7.82 -9.50 16.28
C LYS A 343 7.45 -9.91 17.70
N LEU A 344 6.16 -10.10 17.93
CA LEU A 344 5.64 -10.69 19.17
C LEU A 344 5.14 -12.09 18.88
N LEU A 345 5.35 -13.00 19.83
CA LEU A 345 4.80 -14.34 19.79
C LEU A 345 3.63 -14.40 20.76
N ALA A 346 2.42 -14.64 20.25
CA ALA A 346 1.25 -14.84 21.08
C ALA A 346 1.29 -16.23 21.75
N ASP A 347 0.66 -16.35 22.92
CA ASP A 347 0.57 -17.61 23.66
C ASP A 347 -0.38 -18.61 22.96
N ALA A 348 -1.47 -18.10 22.38
CA ALA A 348 -2.48 -18.93 21.71
C ALA A 348 -3.23 -18.17 20.60
N PRO A 349 -3.89 -18.86 19.66
CA PRO A 349 -4.87 -18.25 18.77
C PRO A 349 -6.12 -17.83 19.55
N LEU A 350 -6.77 -16.73 19.16
CA LEU A 350 -7.97 -16.22 19.84
C LEU A 350 -9.07 -17.27 19.92
N VAL A 351 -9.25 -18.09 18.89
CA VAL A 351 -10.28 -19.15 18.86
C VAL A 351 -10.13 -20.17 19.99
N GLU A 352 -8.92 -20.38 20.51
CA GLU A 352 -8.68 -21.33 21.61
C GLU A 352 -8.95 -20.72 22.99
N VAL A 353 -8.90 -19.38 23.09
CA VAL A 353 -8.98 -18.66 24.37
C VAL A 353 -10.19 -17.74 24.48
N ALA A 354 -10.99 -17.55 23.43
CA ALA A 354 -12.13 -16.62 23.43
C ALA A 354 -13.16 -16.93 24.51
N ASP A 355 -13.37 -18.21 24.83
CA ASP A 355 -14.31 -18.69 25.85
C ASP A 355 -13.71 -18.75 27.26
N GLY A 356 -12.47 -18.29 27.46
CA GLY A 356 -11.80 -18.31 28.75
C GLY A 356 -12.43 -17.35 29.79
N GLU A 357 -12.25 -17.68 31.06
CA GLU A 357 -12.61 -16.81 32.18
C GLU A 357 -11.52 -15.76 32.41
N TYR A 358 -11.71 -14.58 31.80
CA TYR A 358 -10.85 -13.41 31.99
C TYR A 358 -11.65 -12.24 32.57
N ASP A 359 -11.02 -11.45 33.44
CA ASP A 359 -11.63 -10.26 34.06
C ASP A 359 -11.59 -9.01 33.15
N VAL A 360 -10.59 -8.95 32.26
CA VAL A 360 -10.34 -7.84 31.34
C VAL A 360 -9.93 -8.34 29.96
N ILE A 361 -10.44 -7.68 28.91
CA ILE A 361 -9.91 -7.79 27.55
C ILE A 361 -9.21 -6.48 27.18
N VAL A 362 -7.99 -6.58 26.65
CA VAL A 362 -7.16 -5.43 26.27
C VAL A 362 -6.97 -5.41 24.76
N LEU A 363 -7.36 -4.30 24.13
CA LEU A 363 -7.18 -4.03 22.71
C LEU A 363 -6.08 -2.98 22.51
N PRO A 364 -4.85 -3.38 22.19
CA PRO A 364 -3.80 -2.44 21.79
C PRO A 364 -4.16 -1.73 20.48
N GLY A 365 -3.55 -0.58 20.23
CA GLY A 365 -3.78 0.20 19.02
C GLY A 365 -2.91 -0.22 17.84
N GLY A 366 -2.54 0.78 17.04
CA GLY A 366 -1.99 0.60 15.69
C GLY A 366 -3.12 0.54 14.66
N ILE A 367 -3.07 1.39 13.64
CA ILE A 367 -4.19 1.58 12.70
C ILE A 367 -4.58 0.24 12.03
N LYS A 368 -3.63 -0.45 11.41
CA LYS A 368 -3.88 -1.74 10.75
C LYS A 368 -4.24 -2.87 11.73
N GLY A 369 -3.66 -2.87 12.93
CA GLY A 369 -4.03 -3.81 13.99
C GLY A 369 -5.49 -3.62 14.42
N ALA A 370 -5.91 -2.38 14.63
CA ALA A 370 -7.28 -2.03 14.98
C ALA A 370 -8.27 -2.30 13.83
N GLU A 371 -7.86 -2.15 12.55
CA GLU A 371 -8.67 -2.59 11.40
C GLU A 371 -8.84 -4.11 11.38
N CYS A 372 -7.77 -4.87 11.64
CA CYS A 372 -7.84 -6.33 11.78
C CYS A 372 -8.79 -6.75 12.92
N PHE A 373 -8.76 -6.02 14.04
CA PHE A 373 -9.69 -6.22 15.14
C PHE A 373 -11.15 -5.92 14.75
N ARG A 374 -11.38 -4.81 14.05
CA ARG A 374 -12.71 -4.42 13.56
C ARG A 374 -13.31 -5.48 12.64
N ASP A 375 -12.48 -6.08 11.78
CA ASP A 375 -12.92 -7.01 10.74
C ASP A 375 -13.00 -8.46 11.27
N SER A 376 -12.48 -8.75 12.46
CA SER A 376 -12.58 -10.06 13.11
C SER A 376 -13.91 -10.23 13.84
N THR A 377 -14.85 -10.96 13.25
CA THR A 377 -16.14 -11.27 13.86
C THR A 377 -15.99 -11.93 15.23
N LEU A 378 -15.06 -12.87 15.37
CA LEU A 378 -14.80 -13.55 16.63
C LEU A 378 -14.41 -12.56 17.72
N LEU A 379 -13.44 -11.68 17.45
CA LEU A 379 -12.98 -10.69 18.42
C LEU A 379 -14.10 -9.72 18.81
N VAL A 380 -14.84 -9.19 17.83
CA VAL A 380 -15.93 -8.24 18.08
C VAL A 380 -17.01 -8.86 18.98
N GLU A 381 -17.40 -10.11 18.73
CA GLU A 381 -18.38 -10.80 19.56
C GLU A 381 -17.83 -11.11 20.96
N THR A 382 -16.55 -11.48 21.09
CA THR A 382 -15.89 -11.60 22.39
C THR A 382 -15.93 -10.28 23.17
N VAL A 383 -15.59 -9.14 22.55
CA VAL A 383 -15.63 -7.82 23.21
C VAL A 383 -17.05 -7.46 23.63
N LYS A 384 -18.06 -7.69 22.79
CA LYS A 384 -19.48 -7.50 23.15
C LYS A 384 -19.89 -8.39 24.32
N GLN A 385 -19.42 -9.63 24.36
CA GLN A 385 -19.69 -10.55 25.47
C GLN A 385 -19.04 -10.06 26.77
N PHE A 386 -17.81 -9.53 26.74
CA PHE A 386 -17.17 -8.90 27.91
C PHE A 386 -18.01 -7.74 28.43
N HIS A 387 -18.45 -6.84 27.54
CA HIS A 387 -19.32 -5.73 27.93
C HIS A 387 -20.64 -6.22 28.56
N ARG A 388 -21.35 -7.14 27.90
CA ARG A 388 -22.65 -7.68 28.39
C ARG A 388 -22.55 -8.43 29.71
N SER A 389 -21.41 -9.07 29.96
CA SER A 389 -21.13 -9.78 31.23
C SER A 389 -20.59 -8.87 32.32
N GLY A 390 -20.48 -7.56 32.08
CA GLY A 390 -19.96 -6.61 33.05
C GLY A 390 -18.47 -6.83 33.37
N ARG A 391 -17.70 -7.36 32.42
CA ARG A 391 -16.24 -7.43 32.49
C ARG A 391 -15.61 -6.16 31.90
N ILE A 392 -14.34 -5.92 32.22
CA ILE A 392 -13.66 -4.71 31.76
C ILE A 392 -13.27 -4.86 30.29
N VAL A 393 -13.59 -3.85 29.48
CA VAL A 393 -13.02 -3.68 28.14
C VAL A 393 -12.04 -2.52 28.21
N ALA A 394 -10.79 -2.77 27.82
CA ALA A 394 -9.73 -1.78 27.82
C ALA A 394 -9.20 -1.60 26.38
N ALA A 395 -9.19 -0.38 25.86
CA ALA A 395 -8.76 -0.11 24.48
C ALA A 395 -7.90 1.16 24.38
N ILE A 396 -6.81 1.12 23.63
CA ILE A 396 -5.85 2.23 23.53
C ILE A 396 -5.67 2.69 22.08
N CYS A 397 -5.38 3.98 21.91
CA CYS A 397 -4.98 4.58 20.64
C CYS A 397 -6.05 4.46 19.55
N ALA A 398 -5.79 3.72 18.47
CA ALA A 398 -6.73 3.59 17.35
C ALA A 398 -7.92 2.67 17.66
N ALA A 399 -7.80 1.78 18.66
CA ALA A 399 -8.81 0.75 18.93
C ALA A 399 -10.20 1.31 19.33
N PRO A 400 -10.33 2.35 20.19
CA PRO A 400 -11.63 2.95 20.50
C PRO A 400 -12.39 3.43 19.27
N ALA A 401 -11.76 4.25 18.43
CA ALA A 401 -12.36 4.84 17.23
C ALA A 401 -12.60 3.82 16.10
N THR A 402 -11.79 2.76 16.02
CA THR A 402 -11.79 1.83 14.87
C THR A 402 -12.55 0.54 15.15
N VAL A 403 -12.60 0.11 16.41
CA VAL A 403 -13.26 -1.15 16.83
C VAL A 403 -14.53 -0.85 17.60
N LEU A 404 -14.49 0.00 18.63
CA LEU A 404 -15.63 0.15 19.53
C LEU A 404 -16.77 0.97 18.92
N VAL A 405 -16.44 2.12 18.32
CA VAL A 405 -17.44 3.03 17.74
C VAL A 405 -18.18 2.41 16.54
N PRO A 406 -17.50 1.83 15.52
CA PRO A 406 -18.20 1.31 14.34
C PRO A 406 -19.14 0.14 14.64
N HIS A 407 -18.89 -0.59 15.75
CA HIS A 407 -19.70 -1.72 16.19
C HIS A 407 -20.73 -1.36 17.27
N ASP A 408 -20.86 -0.07 17.60
CA ASP A 408 -21.78 0.48 18.62
C ASP A 408 -21.73 -0.29 19.95
N ILE A 409 -20.52 -0.65 20.40
CA ILE A 409 -20.34 -1.47 21.60
C ILE A 409 -20.66 -0.68 22.87
N PHE A 410 -20.41 0.64 22.85
CA PHE A 410 -20.54 1.54 24.01
C PHE A 410 -21.30 2.82 23.67
N PRO A 411 -22.62 2.78 23.42
CA PRO A 411 -23.41 3.93 22.95
C PRO A 411 -23.42 5.14 23.91
N ILE A 412 -23.19 4.91 25.21
CA ILE A 412 -23.15 5.96 26.24
C ILE A 412 -21.78 6.14 26.89
N GLY A 413 -20.76 5.41 26.40
CA GLY A 413 -19.45 5.32 27.04
C GLY A 413 -18.60 6.55 26.76
N ASN A 414 -18.12 7.20 27.82
CA ASN A 414 -17.12 8.25 27.69
C ASN A 414 -15.76 7.61 27.42
N MET A 415 -15.04 8.10 26.41
CA MET A 415 -13.76 7.51 25.99
C MET A 415 -12.78 8.54 25.45
N THR A 416 -11.51 8.16 25.47
CA THR A 416 -10.42 8.82 24.75
C THR A 416 -9.86 7.86 23.69
N GLY A 417 -8.98 8.35 22.83
CA GLY A 417 -8.34 7.56 21.77
C GLY A 417 -7.23 8.34 21.10
N PHE A 418 -6.71 7.85 19.99
CA PHE A 418 -5.64 8.53 19.28
C PHE A 418 -6.10 9.91 18.80
N PRO A 419 -5.41 11.03 19.14
CA PRO A 419 -5.92 12.38 18.90
C PRO A 419 -6.28 12.66 17.43
N THR A 420 -5.58 12.07 16.47
CA THR A 420 -5.87 12.26 15.03
C THR A 420 -7.13 11.51 14.56
N LEU A 421 -7.70 10.65 15.39
CA LEU A 421 -8.95 9.92 15.14
C LEU A 421 -10.11 10.43 15.99
N LYS A 422 -9.94 11.57 16.67
CA LYS A 422 -10.97 12.22 17.48
C LYS A 422 -12.29 12.38 16.73
N ASP A 423 -12.24 12.78 15.46
CA ASP A 423 -13.45 13.04 14.65
C ASP A 423 -14.23 11.76 14.32
N LYS A 424 -13.67 10.58 14.59
CA LYS A 424 -14.37 9.29 14.47
C LYS A 424 -15.09 8.87 15.75
N ILE A 425 -14.91 9.59 16.86
CA ILE A 425 -15.62 9.35 18.11
C ILE A 425 -16.67 10.46 18.27
N PRO A 426 -17.93 10.13 18.62
CA PRO A 426 -18.96 11.14 18.87
C PRO A 426 -18.49 12.20 19.87
N ALA A 427 -18.76 13.48 19.57
CA ALA A 427 -18.23 14.61 20.34
C ALA A 427 -18.66 14.58 21.81
N GLU A 428 -19.86 14.06 22.08
CA GLU A 428 -20.43 13.85 23.41
C GLU A 428 -19.75 12.73 24.21
N GLN A 429 -19.11 11.77 23.55
CA GLN A 429 -18.37 10.68 24.19
C GLN A 429 -16.89 11.01 24.38
N TRP A 430 -16.32 11.87 23.53
CA TRP A 430 -14.89 12.19 23.55
C TRP A 430 -14.48 12.93 24.84
N GLN A 431 -13.40 12.44 25.46
CA GLN A 431 -12.77 13.04 26.62
C GLN A 431 -11.29 13.25 26.32
N ASP A 432 -10.84 14.50 26.29
CA ASP A 432 -9.43 14.83 26.03
C ASP A 432 -8.57 14.65 27.29
N LYS A 433 -8.34 13.38 27.64
CA LYS A 433 -7.53 12.94 28.78
C LYS A 433 -6.63 11.79 28.34
N ARG A 434 -5.46 11.68 28.99
CA ARG A 434 -4.49 10.59 28.74
C ARG A 434 -5.11 9.21 28.91
N VAL A 435 -5.91 9.03 29.96
CA VAL A 435 -6.64 7.81 30.30
C VAL A 435 -8.05 8.18 30.79
N VAL A 436 -9.05 7.42 30.37
CA VAL A 436 -10.47 7.62 30.73
C VAL A 436 -11.06 6.31 31.21
N TRP A 437 -11.56 6.30 32.44
CA TRP A 437 -12.34 5.21 33.01
C TRP A 437 -13.80 5.61 33.11
N ASP A 438 -14.69 4.89 32.45
CA ASP A 438 -16.13 5.02 32.58
C ASP A 438 -16.72 3.82 33.32
N ALA A 439 -16.94 4.00 34.63
CA ALA A 439 -17.46 2.96 35.51
C ALA A 439 -18.87 2.48 35.12
N ARG A 440 -19.67 3.31 34.42
CA ARG A 440 -21.07 2.97 34.05
C ARG A 440 -21.13 1.80 33.07
N VAL A 441 -20.13 1.73 32.20
CA VAL A 441 -20.03 0.70 31.15
C VAL A 441 -18.79 -0.19 31.29
N LYS A 442 -17.98 0.04 32.33
CA LYS A 442 -16.70 -0.63 32.58
C LYS A 442 -15.73 -0.55 31.41
N LEU A 443 -15.63 0.65 30.82
CA LEU A 443 -14.75 0.95 29.70
C LEU A 443 -13.53 1.73 30.17
N LEU A 444 -12.33 1.23 29.87
CA LEU A 444 -11.07 1.93 30.06
C LEU A 444 -10.46 2.28 28.70
N THR A 445 -10.11 3.54 28.47
CA THR A 445 -9.44 3.96 27.22
C THR A 445 -8.24 4.86 27.43
N SER A 446 -7.34 4.92 26.45
CA SER A 446 -6.09 5.69 26.50
C SER A 446 -5.66 6.20 25.11
N GLN A 447 -4.86 7.28 25.05
CA GLN A 447 -4.60 8.03 23.81
C GLN A 447 -3.56 7.42 22.86
N GLY A 448 -2.51 6.76 23.34
CA GLY A 448 -1.41 6.34 22.46
C GLY A 448 -0.23 5.68 23.19
N PRO A 449 0.90 5.44 22.50
CA PRO A 449 2.03 4.76 23.10
C PRO A 449 2.62 5.54 24.28
N GLY A 450 2.58 6.88 24.22
CA GLY A 450 3.03 7.75 25.32
C GLY A 450 2.14 7.71 26.57
N THR A 451 0.98 7.04 26.54
CA THR A 451 0.04 6.89 27.67
C THR A 451 -0.16 5.41 28.05
N ALA A 452 0.66 4.50 27.52
CA ALA A 452 0.56 3.06 27.79
C ALA A 452 0.87 2.70 29.26
N ILE A 453 1.79 3.44 29.90
CA ILE A 453 2.09 3.24 31.33
C ILE A 453 0.90 3.64 32.20
N ASP A 454 0.32 4.84 31.99
CA ASP A 454 -0.87 5.29 32.70
C ASP A 454 -2.03 4.28 32.55
N PHE A 455 -2.18 3.73 31.35
CA PHE A 455 -3.20 2.75 31.01
C PHE A 455 -3.00 1.42 31.75
N GLY A 456 -1.80 0.85 31.69
CA GLY A 456 -1.47 -0.39 32.40
C GLY A 456 -1.63 -0.25 33.92
N LEU A 457 -1.12 0.83 34.52
CA LEU A 457 -1.28 1.08 35.95
C LEU A 457 -2.75 1.25 36.35
N LYS A 458 -3.58 1.86 35.49
CA LYS A 458 -5.02 1.98 35.77
C LYS A 458 -5.74 0.64 35.73
N ILE A 459 -5.32 -0.30 34.88
CA ILE A 459 -5.87 -1.67 34.90
C ILE A 459 -5.50 -2.37 36.22
N ILE A 460 -4.25 -2.23 36.69
CA ILE A 460 -3.81 -2.81 37.97
C ILE A 460 -4.62 -2.23 39.15
N ASP A 461 -4.86 -0.92 39.16
CA ASP A 461 -5.71 -0.27 40.15
C ASP A 461 -7.14 -0.84 40.15
N LEU A 462 -7.72 -1.05 38.96
CA LEU A 462 -9.08 -1.58 38.83
C LEU A 462 -9.22 -3.06 39.21
N LEU A 463 -8.18 -3.88 39.00
CA LEU A 463 -8.23 -5.33 39.22
C LEU A 463 -7.68 -5.77 40.57
N VAL A 464 -6.57 -5.17 41.01
CA VAL A 464 -5.84 -5.58 42.22
C VAL A 464 -5.93 -4.52 43.32
N GLY A 465 -5.93 -3.24 42.93
CA GLY A 465 -6.10 -2.11 43.84
C GLY A 465 -4.95 -1.11 43.78
N ARG A 466 -5.23 0.09 44.32
CA ARG A 466 -4.33 1.25 44.29
C ARG A 466 -2.95 0.99 44.89
N GLU A 467 -2.86 0.23 45.98
CA GLU A 467 -1.58 -0.08 46.64
C GLU A 467 -0.64 -0.85 45.71
N LYS A 468 -1.15 -1.87 45.00
CA LYS A 468 -0.36 -2.64 44.03
C LYS A 468 0.02 -1.78 42.82
N ALA A 469 -0.89 -0.93 42.33
CA ALA A 469 -0.57 0.00 41.25
C ALA A 469 0.57 0.96 41.64
N HIS A 470 0.57 1.46 42.88
CA HIS A 470 1.65 2.28 43.41
C HIS A 470 2.98 1.51 43.52
N GLU A 471 2.95 0.28 44.05
CA GLU A 471 4.13 -0.58 44.15
C GLU A 471 4.79 -0.78 42.77
N VAL A 472 3.99 -1.10 41.75
CA VAL A 472 4.50 -1.27 40.37
C VAL A 472 5.03 0.06 39.82
N ALA A 473 4.30 1.17 40.00
CA ALA A 473 4.74 2.49 39.53
C ALA A 473 6.09 2.93 40.14
N SER A 474 6.35 2.56 41.40
CA SER A 474 7.60 2.89 42.10
C SER A 474 8.85 2.25 41.47
N GLN A 475 8.67 1.19 40.68
CA GLN A 475 9.75 0.45 40.02
C GLN A 475 10.15 1.03 38.65
N LEU A 476 9.36 1.95 38.08
CA LEU A 476 9.44 2.31 36.65
C LEU A 476 10.17 3.62 36.33
N VAL A 477 10.61 4.37 37.35
CA VAL A 477 11.16 5.74 37.19
C VAL A 477 10.23 6.61 36.32
N MET A 478 9.17 7.10 36.94
CA MET A 478 8.08 7.78 36.24
C MET A 478 8.47 9.18 35.75
N ALA A 479 8.09 9.52 34.51
CA ALA A 479 8.20 10.87 34.00
C ALA A 479 7.26 11.83 34.75
N ALA A 480 7.64 13.11 34.85
CA ALA A 480 6.81 14.13 35.48
C ALA A 480 5.44 14.21 34.79
N GLY A 481 4.36 14.19 35.58
CA GLY A 481 2.98 14.26 35.07
C GLY A 481 2.28 12.91 34.86
N ILE A 482 2.97 11.78 35.04
CA ILE A 482 2.30 10.46 35.11
C ILE A 482 1.83 10.22 36.55
N TYR A 483 0.56 9.83 36.70
CA TYR A 483 0.00 9.53 38.02
C TYR A 483 0.65 8.26 38.60
N ASN A 484 1.44 8.43 39.65
CA ASN A 484 2.19 7.36 40.32
C ASN A 484 1.43 6.72 41.49
N TYR A 485 0.16 7.09 41.68
CA TYR A 485 -0.72 6.62 42.76
C TYR A 485 -0.20 6.89 44.19
N TYR A 486 0.82 7.75 44.35
CA TYR A 486 1.23 8.32 45.65
C TYR A 486 0.09 9.18 46.22
N GLU A 487 0.01 9.31 47.55
CA GLU A 487 -1.12 9.92 48.27
C GLU A 487 -1.62 11.24 47.68
#